data_AF-A0A0N4XMI0-F1
#
_entry.id   AF-A0A0N4XMI0-F1
#
_cell.length_a   1.000
_cell.length_b   1.000
_cell.length_c   1.000
_cell.angle_alpha   90.00
_cell.angle_beta   90.00
_cell.angle_gamma   90.00
#
_symmetry.space_group_name_H-M   'P 1'
#
loop_
_entity.id
_entity.type
_entity.pdbx_description
1 polymer ?
#
loop_
_entity_poly.entity_id
_entity_poly.type
_entity_poly.pdbx_seq_one_letter_code
_entity_poly.pdbx_strand_id
1 'polypeptide(L)'
;MSAEEPLTIALPIHLQEIRGYLSKSVSIRRGDVMSAWSGLRPLVRDPNKKDTKSLARNHIIEISESGLVTIAGGKWTTYRHMAEETIDACIKAHKLSPTNGCVTAGLMLEGGHDYDPLMYIHLVQDYGLEVDVAQHLANTYGDRAFV
;
A
#
# COMPACT_ATOMS: atom_id res chain seq x y z
N MET A 1 -30.77 13.64 9.51
CA MET A 1 -29.46 14.23 9.87
C MET A 1 -28.47 13.71 8.84
N SER A 2 -28.21 14.48 7.78
CA SER A 2 -27.28 14.07 6.72
C SER A 2 -25.87 14.03 7.32
N ALA A 3 -25.22 12.88 7.32
CA ALA A 3 -23.81 12.80 7.70
C ALA A 3 -23.01 13.66 6.72
N GLU A 4 -22.31 14.67 7.22
CA GLU A 4 -21.36 15.45 6.41
C GLU A 4 -20.24 14.54 5.91
N GLU A 5 -19.79 14.80 4.69
CA GLU A 5 -18.73 14.04 4.04
C GLU A 5 -17.42 14.13 4.86
N PRO A 6 -16.73 13.00 5.16
CA PRO A 6 -15.59 12.96 6.10
C PRO A 6 -14.49 14.00 5.84
N LEU A 7 -14.25 14.33 4.57
CA LEU A 7 -13.25 15.31 4.15
C LEU A 7 -13.63 16.75 4.52
N THR A 8 -14.92 17.06 4.61
CA THR A 8 -15.40 18.40 5.00
C THR A 8 -15.00 18.74 6.44
N ILE A 9 -15.02 17.75 7.32
CA ILE A 9 -14.63 17.89 8.73
C ILE A 9 -13.10 17.86 8.89
N ALA A 10 -12.43 16.93 8.20
CA ALA A 10 -11.01 16.69 8.39
C ALA A 10 -10.12 17.78 7.79
N LEU A 11 -10.49 18.35 6.63
CA LEU A 11 -9.62 19.25 5.89
C LEU A 11 -9.22 20.52 6.68
N PRO A 12 -10.14 21.24 7.37
CA PRO A 12 -9.76 22.39 8.19
C PRO A 12 -8.73 22.06 9.29
N ILE A 13 -8.83 20.87 9.89
CA ILE A 13 -7.91 20.42 10.94
C ILE A 13 -6.50 20.25 10.37
N HIS A 14 -6.37 19.58 9.22
CA HIS A 14 -5.07 19.39 8.56
C HIS A 14 -4.45 20.73 8.13
N LEU A 15 -5.26 21.63 7.57
CA LEU A 15 -4.79 22.96 7.17
C LEU A 15 -4.32 23.79 8.38
N GLN A 16 -4.99 23.66 9.53
CA GLN A 16 -4.57 24.30 10.77
C GLN A 16 -3.25 23.73 11.29
N GLU A 17 -3.09 22.41 11.28
CA GLU A 17 -1.86 21.74 11.72
C GLU A 17 -0.66 22.15 10.84
N ILE A 18 -0.82 22.10 9.51
CA ILE A 18 0.23 22.44 8.56
C ILE A 18 0.71 23.89 8.73
N ARG A 19 -0.19 24.84 9.03
CA ARG A 19 0.19 26.25 9.29
C ARG A 19 1.18 26.40 10.44
N GLY A 20 1.21 25.46 11.39
CA GLY A 20 2.18 25.47 12.48
C GLY A 20 3.62 25.20 12.03
N TYR A 21 3.82 24.54 10.89
CA TYR A 21 5.14 24.17 10.35
C TYR A 21 5.66 25.12 9.27
N LEU A 22 4.83 26.08 8.82
CA LEU A 22 5.17 27.00 7.74
C LEU A 22 5.55 28.38 8.28
N SER A 23 6.32 29.12 7.48
CA SER A 23 6.60 30.52 7.79
C SER A 23 5.31 31.34 7.82
N LYS A 24 5.27 32.36 8.68
CA LYS A 24 4.12 33.27 8.80
C LYS A 24 3.76 34.00 7.51
N SER A 25 4.70 34.06 6.56
CA SER A 25 4.49 34.65 5.22
C SER A 25 3.70 33.76 4.26
N VAL A 26 3.56 32.46 4.56
CA VAL A 26 2.81 31.51 3.71
C VAL A 26 1.42 31.30 4.29
N SER A 27 0.40 31.72 3.54
CA SER A 27 -1.01 31.53 3.91
C SER A 27 -1.62 30.42 3.05
N ILE A 28 -1.98 29.29 3.67
CA ILE A 28 -2.68 28.19 3.00
C ILE A 28 -4.19 28.28 3.26
N ARG A 29 -4.98 28.15 2.20
CA ARG A 29 -6.43 28.23 2.16
C ARG A 29 -7.00 26.92 1.62
N ARG A 30 -8.30 26.70 1.84
CA ARG A 30 -9.01 25.53 1.28
C ARG A 30 -8.94 25.49 -0.25
N GLY A 31 -8.91 26.65 -0.92
CA GLY A 31 -8.79 26.74 -2.38
C GLY A 31 -7.45 26.29 -2.95
N ASP A 32 -6.42 26.13 -2.11
CA ASP A 32 -5.09 25.66 -2.55
C ASP A 32 -5.02 24.12 -2.62
N VAL A 33 -6.08 23.43 -2.22
CA VAL A 33 -6.16 21.96 -2.19
C VAL A 33 -6.59 21.45 -3.56
N MET A 34 -5.67 20.83 -4.30
CA MET A 34 -5.93 20.30 -5.66
C MET A 34 -6.65 18.94 -5.65
N SER A 35 -6.44 18.14 -4.60
CA SER A 35 -7.04 16.82 -4.46
C SER A 35 -7.10 16.40 -2.98
N ALA A 36 -8.06 15.55 -2.65
CA ALA A 36 -8.16 14.93 -1.33
C ALA A 36 -8.74 13.52 -1.45
N TRP A 37 -8.26 12.61 -0.62
CA TRP A 37 -8.72 11.22 -0.57
C TRP A 37 -8.95 10.82 0.88
N SER A 38 -9.89 9.90 1.10
CA SER A 38 -10.09 9.26 2.39
C SER A 38 -10.10 7.75 2.22
N GLY A 39 -9.69 7.03 3.27
CA GLY A 39 -9.60 5.58 3.26
C GLY A 39 -9.99 5.03 4.63
N LEU A 40 -10.60 3.84 4.62
CA LEU A 40 -10.91 3.12 5.83
C LEU A 40 -9.74 2.20 6.19
N ARG A 41 -9.28 2.29 7.44
CA ARG A 41 -8.29 1.36 7.96
C ARG A 41 -9.04 0.24 8.71
N PRO A 42 -9.04 -1.01 8.20
CA PRO A 42 -9.61 -2.12 8.94
C PRO A 42 -8.77 -2.34 10.20
N LEU A 43 -9.40 -2.06 11.33
CA LEU A 43 -8.82 -2.19 12.65
C LEU A 43 -9.33 -3.49 13.25
N VAL A 44 -8.45 -4.48 13.35
CA VAL A 44 -8.84 -5.84 13.72
C VAL A 44 -8.61 -6.05 15.20
N ARG A 45 -9.65 -6.55 15.87
CA ARG A 45 -9.59 -7.01 17.24
C ARG A 45 -9.33 -8.51 17.21
N ASP A 46 -8.32 -8.94 17.96
CA ASP A 46 -8.06 -10.36 18.16
C ASP A 46 -9.20 -10.99 18.98
N PRO A 47 -9.97 -11.94 18.42
CA PRO A 47 -11.07 -12.59 19.14
C PRO A 47 -10.58 -13.43 20.34
N ASN A 48 -9.30 -13.84 20.35
CA ASN A 48 -8.70 -14.65 21.41
C ASN A 48 -8.09 -13.83 22.55
N LYS A 49 -8.01 -12.50 22.43
CA LYS A 49 -7.54 -11.62 23.50
C LYS A 49 -8.72 -10.93 24.21
N LYS A 50 -8.79 -11.13 25.53
CA LYS A 50 -9.77 -10.49 26.44
C LYS A 50 -9.63 -8.96 26.52
N ASP A 51 -8.47 -8.42 26.14
CA ASP A 51 -8.14 -7.01 26.33
C ASP A 51 -8.59 -6.16 25.12
N THR A 52 -9.74 -5.51 25.26
CA THR A 52 -10.41 -4.67 24.25
C THR A 52 -9.60 -3.46 23.77
N LYS A 53 -8.50 -3.11 24.46
CA LYS A 53 -7.63 -1.98 24.11
C LYS A 53 -6.42 -2.35 23.25
N SER A 54 -6.10 -3.65 23.10
CA SER A 54 -4.99 -4.07 22.22
C SER A 54 -5.50 -4.32 20.80
N LEU A 55 -5.80 -3.23 20.08
CA LEU A 55 -5.90 -3.30 18.63
C LEU A 55 -4.61 -3.93 18.10
N ALA A 56 -4.73 -5.06 17.39
CA ALA A 56 -3.58 -5.68 16.77
C ALA A 56 -3.01 -4.67 15.76
N ARG A 57 -1.84 -4.09 16.06
CA ARG A 57 -1.13 -3.23 15.11
C ARG A 57 -0.57 -4.02 13.92
N ASN A 58 -0.60 -5.35 14.05
CA ASN A 58 -0.20 -6.34 13.06
C ASN A 58 -1.44 -6.94 12.38
N HIS A 59 -1.22 -7.83 11.42
CA HIS A 59 -2.29 -8.63 10.84
C HIS A 59 -2.62 -9.82 11.76
N ILE A 60 -3.82 -10.38 11.58
CA ILE A 60 -4.27 -11.61 12.24
C ILE A 60 -4.60 -12.61 11.13
N ILE A 61 -4.26 -13.88 11.37
CA ILE A 61 -4.65 -15.01 10.55
C ILE A 61 -5.51 -15.93 11.40
N GLU A 62 -6.73 -16.17 10.97
CA GLU A 62 -7.71 -17.04 11.63
C GLU A 62 -8.12 -18.15 10.67
N ILE A 63 -8.32 -19.36 11.21
CA ILE A 63 -8.74 -20.53 10.45
C ILE A 63 -10.05 -21.03 11.07
N SER A 64 -11.14 -20.98 10.31
CA SER A 64 -12.43 -21.45 10.79
C SER A 64 -12.48 -22.98 10.92
N GLU A 65 -13.50 -23.51 11.61
CA GLU A 65 -13.75 -24.97 11.67
C GLU A 65 -13.99 -25.59 10.28
N SER A 66 -14.52 -24.80 9.34
CA SER A 66 -14.67 -25.22 7.93
C SER A 66 -13.37 -25.18 7.13
N GLY A 67 -12.28 -24.70 7.71
CA GLY A 67 -10.98 -24.54 7.06
C GLY A 67 -10.81 -23.25 6.25
N LEU A 68 -11.70 -22.26 6.39
CA LEU A 68 -11.52 -20.94 5.75
C LEU A 68 -10.39 -20.18 6.45
N VAL A 69 -9.36 -19.84 5.69
CA VAL A 69 -8.27 -18.98 6.16
C VAL A 69 -8.62 -17.52 5.91
N THR A 70 -8.71 -16.73 6.97
CA THR A 70 -9.01 -15.31 6.93
C THR A 70 -7.79 -14.53 7.39
N ILE A 71 -7.39 -13.55 6.58
CA ILE A 71 -6.38 -12.56 6.93
C ILE A 71 -7.05 -11.21 7.13
N ALA A 72 -6.73 -10.53 8.22
CA ALA A 72 -7.30 -9.23 8.52
C ALA A 72 -6.26 -8.28 9.12
N GLY A 73 -6.32 -7.01 8.70
CA GLY A 73 -5.46 -5.94 9.20
C GLY A 73 -4.12 -5.87 8.47
N GLY A 74 -3.07 -5.51 9.22
CA GLY A 74 -1.71 -5.38 8.68
C GLY A 74 -1.41 -4.04 8.01
N LYS A 75 -0.13 -3.87 7.62
CA LYS A 75 0.37 -2.67 6.94
C LYS A 75 0.78 -3.03 5.51
N TRP A 76 0.67 -2.07 4.60
CA TRP A 76 1.22 -2.21 3.26
C TRP A 76 2.71 -2.59 3.30
N THR A 77 3.49 -1.98 4.18
CA THR A 77 4.94 -2.27 4.33
C THR A 77 5.26 -3.71 4.73
N THR A 78 4.30 -4.47 5.27
CA THR A 78 4.47 -5.85 5.72
C THR A 78 3.75 -6.85 4.83
N TYR A 79 3.22 -6.43 3.67
CA TYR A 79 2.33 -7.25 2.84
C TYR A 79 2.98 -8.59 2.43
N ARG A 80 4.27 -8.58 2.06
CA ARG A 80 4.97 -9.80 1.59
C ARG A 80 5.07 -10.86 2.69
N HIS A 81 5.52 -10.47 3.88
CA HIS A 81 5.63 -11.37 5.03
C HIS A 81 4.25 -11.87 5.49
N MET A 82 3.27 -10.98 5.47
CA MET A 82 1.88 -11.30 5.79
C MET A 82 1.28 -12.32 4.80
N ALA A 83 1.61 -12.21 3.51
CA ALA A 83 1.21 -13.18 2.51
C ALA A 83 1.90 -14.54 2.74
N GLU A 84 3.20 -14.54 3.06
CA GLU A 84 3.98 -15.74 3.40
C GLU A 84 3.37 -16.49 4.60
N GLU A 85 3.12 -15.80 5.72
CA GLU A 85 2.49 -16.40 6.90
C GLU A 85 1.08 -16.94 6.61
N THR A 86 0.32 -16.27 5.74
CA THR A 86 -1.02 -16.71 5.34
C THR A 86 -0.96 -17.99 4.52
N ILE A 87 -0.01 -18.09 3.58
CA ILE A 87 0.18 -19.31 2.79
C ILE A 87 0.68 -20.46 3.67
N ASP A 88 1.57 -20.21 4.63
CA ASP A 88 2.00 -21.21 5.60
C ASP A 88 0.83 -21.74 6.45
N ALA A 89 -0.08 -20.86 6.85
CA ALA A 89 -1.32 -21.23 7.54
C ALA A 89 -2.23 -22.11 6.65
N CYS A 90 -2.39 -21.76 5.38
CA CYS A 90 -3.13 -22.57 4.39
C CYS A 90 -2.51 -23.96 4.22
N ILE A 91 -1.17 -24.04 4.08
CA ILE A 91 -0.44 -25.30 3.93
C ILE A 91 -0.70 -26.20 5.14
N LYS A 92 -0.61 -25.65 6.35
CA LYS A 92 -0.85 -26.39 7.59
C LYS A 92 -2.32 -26.82 7.73
N ALA A 93 -3.27 -25.94 7.46
CA ALA A 93 -4.70 -26.22 7.61
C ALA A 93 -5.19 -27.31 6.64
N HIS A 94 -4.67 -27.30 5.40
CA HIS A 94 -5.11 -28.21 4.35
C HIS A 94 -4.12 -29.34 4.06
N LYS A 95 -3.08 -29.51 4.90
CA LYS A 95 -2.05 -30.55 4.78
C LYS A 95 -1.42 -30.60 3.37
N LEU A 96 -1.18 -29.42 2.79
CA LEU A 96 -0.56 -29.31 1.48
C LEU A 96 0.92 -29.67 1.58
N SER A 97 1.48 -30.19 0.49
CA SER A 97 2.91 -30.54 0.39
C SER A 97 3.53 -29.74 -0.75
N PRO A 98 4.00 -28.50 -0.50
CA PRO A 98 4.60 -27.67 -1.53
C PRO A 98 5.94 -28.26 -1.99
N THR A 99 6.30 -28.02 -3.25
CA THR A 99 7.56 -28.48 -3.85
C THR A 99 8.78 -27.73 -3.33
N ASN A 100 8.59 -26.52 -2.80
CA ASN A 100 9.63 -25.62 -2.33
C ASN A 100 9.09 -24.71 -1.21
N GLY A 101 10.00 -24.04 -0.49
CA GLY A 101 9.64 -22.97 0.45
C GLY A 101 9.23 -21.69 -0.28
N CYS A 102 8.84 -20.67 0.50
CA CYS A 102 8.52 -19.35 -0.04
C CYS A 102 9.75 -18.72 -0.73
N VAL A 103 9.57 -18.28 -1.97
CA VAL A 103 10.63 -17.65 -2.78
C VAL A 103 10.42 -16.14 -2.98
N THR A 104 9.31 -15.59 -2.47
CA THR A 104 8.88 -14.21 -2.75
C THR A 104 9.85 -13.13 -2.29
N ALA A 105 10.75 -13.44 -1.36
CA ALA A 105 11.77 -12.50 -0.89
C ALA A 105 12.79 -12.13 -1.98
N GLY A 106 13.05 -13.02 -2.94
CA GLY A 106 13.97 -12.79 -4.06
C GLY A 106 13.28 -12.61 -5.41
N LEU A 107 11.95 -12.66 -5.47
CA LEU A 107 11.21 -12.44 -6.71
C LEU A 107 11.04 -10.96 -6.98
N MET A 108 11.45 -10.52 -8.16
CA MET A 108 11.12 -9.19 -8.67
C MET A 108 9.65 -9.14 -9.06
N LEU A 109 9.00 -8.02 -8.78
CA LEU A 109 7.67 -7.74 -9.30
C LEU A 109 7.77 -7.37 -10.79
N GLU A 110 6.65 -7.48 -11.50
CA GLU A 110 6.58 -7.01 -12.88
C GLU A 110 6.96 -5.53 -12.97
N GLY A 111 7.73 -5.15 -14.00
CA GLY A 111 8.33 -3.82 -14.10
C GLY A 111 9.76 -3.75 -13.54
N GLY A 112 10.14 -4.67 -12.66
CA GLY A 112 11.36 -4.55 -11.86
C GLY A 112 12.59 -5.35 -12.32
N HIS A 113 12.53 -6.17 -13.38
CA HIS A 113 13.63 -7.08 -13.72
C HIS A 113 14.82 -6.32 -14.32
N ASP A 114 14.55 -5.49 -15.32
CA ASP A 114 15.56 -4.68 -16.02
C ASP A 114 15.41 -3.19 -15.68
N TYR A 115 14.87 -2.88 -14.50
CA TYR A 115 14.71 -1.49 -14.08
C TYR A 115 16.07 -0.83 -13.88
N ASP A 116 16.28 0.28 -14.60
CA ASP A 116 17.42 1.16 -14.46
C ASP A 116 16.94 2.62 -14.40
N PRO A 117 17.43 3.45 -13.46
CA PRO A 117 16.99 4.86 -13.36
C PRO A 117 17.25 5.70 -14.62
N LEU A 118 18.14 5.27 -15.52
CA LEU A 118 18.46 5.90 -16.79
C LEU A 118 17.77 5.23 -17.98
N MET A 119 16.92 4.21 -17.78
CA MET A 119 16.22 3.52 -18.87
C MET A 119 15.32 4.46 -19.70
N TYR A 120 14.86 5.57 -19.11
CA TYR A 120 14.12 6.60 -19.85
C TYR A 120 14.92 7.19 -21.01
N ILE A 121 16.26 7.17 -20.96
CA ILE A 121 17.12 7.64 -22.07
C ILE A 121 16.87 6.80 -23.32
N HIS A 122 16.74 5.49 -23.17
CA HIS A 122 16.41 4.58 -24.28
C HIS A 122 15.01 4.85 -24.82
N LEU A 123 14.03 5.12 -23.95
CA LEU A 123 12.68 5.52 -24.39
C LEU A 123 12.71 6.82 -25.22
N VAL A 124 13.55 7.79 -24.86
CA VAL A 124 13.73 9.02 -25.65
C VAL A 124 14.44 8.74 -26.97
N GLN A 125 15.53 7.98 -26.95
CA GLN A 125 16.38 7.73 -28.12
C GLN A 125 15.71 6.82 -29.16
N ASP A 126 15.05 5.76 -28.71
CA ASP A 126 14.54 4.70 -29.58
C ASP A 126 13.11 5.01 -30.08
N TYR A 127 12.31 5.73 -29.28
CA TYR A 127 10.90 6.02 -29.58
C TYR A 127 10.60 7.52 -29.77
N GLY A 128 11.58 8.41 -29.55
CA GLY A 128 11.40 9.86 -29.74
C GLY A 128 10.45 10.50 -28.72
N LEU A 129 10.27 9.91 -27.54
CA LEU A 129 9.38 10.43 -26.51
C LEU A 129 9.93 11.71 -25.87
N GLU A 130 9.02 12.59 -25.41
CA GLU A 130 9.40 13.71 -24.55
C GLU A 130 9.98 13.19 -23.23
N VAL A 131 10.92 13.94 -22.66
CA VAL A 131 11.72 13.49 -21.50
C VAL A 131 10.85 13.22 -20.27
N ASP A 132 9.85 14.06 -20.01
CA ASP A 132 8.93 13.92 -18.88
C ASP A 132 8.03 12.69 -19.04
N VAL A 133 7.53 12.43 -20.26
CA VAL A 133 6.77 11.22 -20.60
C VAL A 133 7.63 9.98 -20.42
N ALA A 134 8.85 9.98 -20.96
CA ALA A 134 9.77 8.86 -20.83
C ALA A 134 10.12 8.56 -19.35
N GLN A 135 10.39 9.59 -18.55
CA GLN A 135 10.62 9.44 -17.11
C GLN A 135 9.38 8.92 -16.39
N HIS A 136 8.20 9.42 -16.74
CA HIS A 136 6.96 8.93 -16.16
C HIS A 136 6.74 7.44 -16.44
N LEU A 137 6.91 7.01 -17.70
CA LEU A 137 6.75 5.62 -18.10
C LEU A 137 7.77 4.71 -17.41
N ALA A 138 9.05 5.10 -17.39
CA ALA A 138 10.10 4.34 -16.71
C ALA A 138 9.83 4.20 -15.20
N ASN A 139 9.43 5.28 -14.52
CA ASN A 139 9.16 5.26 -13.08
C ASN A 139 7.87 4.48 -12.72
N THR A 140 6.92 4.38 -13.64
CA THR A 140 5.61 3.75 -13.38
C THR A 140 5.59 2.28 -13.78
N TYR A 141 6.18 1.96 -14.94
CA TYR A 141 6.10 0.65 -15.57
C TYR A 141 7.44 -0.10 -15.58
N GLY A 142 8.55 0.60 -15.33
CA GLY A 142 9.89 0.02 -15.36
C GLY A 142 10.20 -0.65 -16.71
N ASP A 143 10.65 -1.91 -16.68
CA ASP A 143 10.97 -2.70 -17.87
C ASP A 143 9.77 -2.87 -18.84
N ARG A 144 8.53 -2.78 -18.34
CA ARG A 144 7.31 -2.83 -19.15
C ARG A 144 7.08 -1.58 -20.01
N ALA A 145 7.85 -0.52 -19.83
CA ALA A 145 7.72 0.68 -20.66
C ALA A 145 8.13 0.47 -22.14
N PHE A 146 8.84 -0.62 -22.43
CA PHE A 146 9.35 -0.96 -23.77
C PHE A 146 8.48 -1.96 -24.54
N VAL A 147 7.39 -2.45 -23.93
CA VAL A 147 6.57 -3.58 -24.41
C VAL A 147 5.18 -3.13 -24.84
#